data_AF-A0A965X536-F1
#
_entry.id   AF-A0A965X536-F1
#
_cell.length_a   1.000
_cell.length_b   1.000
_cell.length_c   1.000
_cell.angle_alpha   90.00
_cell.angle_beta   90.00
_cell.angle_gamma   90.00
#
_symmetry.space_group_name_H-M   'P 1'
#
loop_
_entity.id
_entity.type
_entity.pdbx_description
1 polymer ?
#
loop_
_entity_poly.entity_id
_entity_poly.type
_entity_poly.pdbx_seq_one_letter_code
_entity_poly.pdbx_strand_id
1 'polypeptide(L)'
;MDPSQLPLYHHMIESVRAEFDDDLKVLVGIEADYIPGYENMTKSLLSDYPYDYIIGSVHFIEKWGFDDPIQLKEWNGRRDNRNL
;
A
#
# COMPACT_ATOMS: atom_id res chain seq x y z
N MET A 1 1.01 -8.31 0.44
CA MET A 1 2.38 -8.87 0.33
C MET A 1 2.71 -9.55 1.65
N ASP A 2 3.39 -10.70 1.63
CA ASP A 2 3.95 -11.27 2.87
C ASP A 2 5.15 -10.40 3.33
N PRO A 3 5.19 -9.88 4.57
CA PRO A 3 6.27 -9.01 5.03
C PRO A 3 7.68 -9.60 4.89
N SER A 4 7.82 -10.93 4.89
CA SER A 4 9.11 -11.60 4.66
C SER A 4 9.72 -11.32 3.28
N GLN A 5 8.92 -10.84 2.33
CA GLN A 5 9.36 -10.45 0.98
C GLN A 5 9.93 -9.03 0.90
N LEU A 6 9.75 -8.20 1.94
CA LEU A 6 10.20 -6.80 1.94
C LEU A 6 11.71 -6.65 1.68
N PRO A 7 12.61 -7.44 2.31
CA PRO A 7 14.04 -7.33 2.02
C PRO A 7 14.40 -7.61 0.55
N LEU A 8 13.69 -8.55 -0.07
CA LEU A 8 13.87 -8.84 -1.50
C LEU A 8 13.38 -7.68 -2.36
N TYR A 9 12.21 -7.12 -2.05
CA TYR A 9 11.69 -5.94 -2.70
C TYR A 9 12.68 -4.76 -2.64
N HIS A 10 13.20 -4.44 -1.45
CA HIS A 10 14.18 -3.37 -1.27
C HIS A 10 15.44 -3.61 -2.11
N HIS A 11 15.99 -4.83 -2.07
CA HIS A 11 17.18 -5.18 -2.84
C HIS A 11 16.97 -5.02 -4.36
N MET A 12 15.80 -5.38 -4.87
CA MET A 12 15.46 -5.21 -6.29
C MET A 12 15.45 -3.73 -6.69
N ILE A 13 14.83 -2.86 -5.89
CA ILE A 13 14.76 -1.42 -6.22
C ILE A 13 16.13 -0.76 -6.08
N GLU A 14 16.91 -1.08 -5.05
CA GLU A 14 18.26 -0.52 -4.88
C GLU A 14 19.21 -0.96 -6.01
N SER A 15 19.05 -2.18 -6.52
CA SER A 15 19.81 -2.66 -7.67
C SER A 15 19.49 -1.87 -8.94
N VAL A 16 18.20 -1.61 -9.21
CA VAL A 16 17.76 -0.77 -10.33
C VAL A 16 18.20 0.69 -10.13
N ARG A 17 18.13 1.22 -8.92
CA ARG A 17 18.63 2.57 -8.60
C ARG A 17 20.10 2.70 -8.96
N ALA A 18 20.93 1.73 -8.56
CA ALA A 18 22.35 1.74 -8.87
C ALA A 18 22.64 1.59 -10.38
N GLU A 19 21.83 0.80 -11.10
CA GLU A 19 21.97 0.62 -12.55
C GLU A 19 21.71 1.91 -13.34
N PHE A 20 20.79 2.76 -12.86
CA PHE A 20 20.33 3.96 -13.59
C PHE A 20 20.71 5.29 -12.90
N ASP A 21 21.64 5.32 -11.95
CA ASP A 21 21.92 6.49 -11.11
C ASP A 21 22.29 7.76 -11.90
N ASP A 22 22.91 7.60 -13.08
CA ASP A 22 23.28 8.70 -13.98
C ASP A 22 22.13 9.18 -14.91
N ASP A 23 21.11 8.35 -15.12
CA ASP A 23 20.05 8.56 -16.13
C ASP A 23 18.68 8.87 -15.50
N LEU A 24 18.37 8.25 -14.37
CA LEU A 24 17.06 8.31 -13.75
C LEU A 24 17.15 8.22 -12.22
N LYS A 25 16.53 9.19 -11.55
CA LYS A 25 16.34 9.11 -10.10
C LYS A 25 15.24 8.09 -9.75
N VAL A 26 15.65 6.94 -9.21
CA VAL A 26 14.75 5.89 -8.73
C VAL A 26 14.51 6.04 -7.22
N LEU A 27 13.26 6.22 -6.82
CA LEU A 27 12.85 6.31 -5.40
C LEU A 27 12.31 4.97 -4.91
N VAL A 28 12.64 4.59 -3.67
CA VAL A 28 12.05 3.42 -3.00
C VAL A 28 10.82 3.89 -2.26
N GLY A 29 9.66 3.38 -2.67
CA GLY A 29 8.39 3.72 -2.03
C GLY A 29 7.61 2.49 -1.59
N ILE A 30 6.51 2.72 -0.89
CA ILE A 30 5.52 1.68 -0.62
C ILE A 30 4.14 2.32 -0.52
N GLU A 31 3.12 1.59 -0.97
CA GLU A 31 1.73 1.94 -0.73
C GLU A 31 1.23 1.13 0.47
N ALA A 32 0.82 1.83 1.52
CA ALA A 32 0.39 1.26 2.77
C ALA A 32 -1.11 1.49 2.97
N ASP A 33 -1.83 0.40 3.19
CA ASP A 33 -3.21 0.45 3.61
C ASP A 33 -3.35 1.07 5.01
N TYR A 34 -4.27 2.02 5.12
CA TYR A 34 -4.82 2.43 6.40
C TYR A 34 -5.94 1.47 6.80
N ILE A 35 -5.71 0.69 7.84
CA ILE A 35 -6.68 -0.22 8.44
C ILE A 35 -6.87 0.19 9.90
N PRO A 36 -8.08 0.66 10.30
CA PRO A 36 -8.36 1.03 11.69
C PRO A 36 -8.00 -0.08 12.68
N GLY A 37 -7.26 0.26 13.73
CA GLY A 37 -6.81 -0.67 14.77
C GLY A 37 -5.49 -1.40 14.47
N TYR A 38 -4.91 -1.22 13.28
CA TYR A 38 -3.63 -1.82 12.89
C TYR A 38 -2.52 -0.78 12.70
N GLU A 39 -2.74 0.48 13.07
CA GLU A 39 -1.83 1.60 12.80
C GLU A 39 -0.45 1.38 13.40
N ASN A 40 -0.36 0.79 14.61
CA ASN A 40 0.92 0.49 15.25
C ASN A 40 1.71 -0.59 14.49
N MET A 41 1.02 -1.60 13.95
CA MET A 41 1.64 -2.65 13.15
C MET A 41 2.15 -2.06 11.83
N THR A 42 1.31 -1.27 11.14
CA THR A 42 1.70 -0.55 9.92
C THR A 42 2.90 0.36 10.18
N LYS A 43 2.87 1.16 11.26
CA LYS A 43 3.98 2.03 11.65
C LYS A 43 5.28 1.25 11.89
N SER A 44 5.21 0.12 12.60
CA SER A 44 6.39 -0.71 12.87
C SER A 44 7.01 -1.22 11.57
N LEU A 45 6.19 -1.79 10.67
CA LEU A 45 6.66 -2.30 9.38
C LEU A 45 7.30 -1.21 8.52
N LEU A 46 6.66 -0.03 8.47
CA LEU A 46 7.16 1.10 7.69
C LEU A 46 8.42 1.74 8.27
N SER A 47 8.69 1.57 9.57
CA SER A 47 9.90 2.08 10.22
C SER A 47 11.14 1.23 10.01
N ASP A 48 10.99 0.01 9.49
CA ASP A 48 12.10 -0.94 9.29
C ASP A 48 12.95 -0.62 8.05
N TYR A 49 12.54 0.36 7.22
CA TYR A 49 13.29 0.79 6.04
C TYR A 49 13.15 2.30 5.79
N PRO A 50 14.21 2.99 5.33
CA PRO A 50 14.15 4.42 5.03
C PRO A 50 13.51 4.68 3.65
N TYR A 51 12.19 4.50 3.55
CA TYR A 51 11.44 4.81 2.32
C TYR A 51 11.57 6.30 1.95
N ASP A 52 11.77 6.58 0.66
CA ASP A 52 11.74 7.94 0.13
C ASP A 52 10.33 8.52 0.13
N TYR A 53 9.33 7.65 -0.06
CA TYR A 53 7.93 8.04 -0.11
C TYR A 53 6.99 6.91 0.31
N ILE A 54 5.97 7.24 1.09
CA ILE A 54 4.93 6.29 1.51
C ILE A 54 3.58 6.85 1.08
N ILE A 55 2.88 6.11 0.22
CA ILE A 55 1.51 6.42 -0.16
C ILE A 55 0.60 5.78 0.90
N GLY A 56 -0.29 6.58 1.49
CA GLY A 56 -1.35 6.06 2.35
C GLY A 56 -2.63 5.90 1.55
N SER A 57 -3.16 4.68 1.50
CA SER A 57 -4.38 4.35 0.75
C SER A 57 -5.44 3.74 1.65
N VAL A 58 -6.70 3.84 1.23
CA VAL A 58 -7.83 3.17 1.87
C VAL A 58 -8.48 2.32 0.80
N HIS A 59 -8.33 1.00 0.89
CA HIS A 59 -8.98 0.06 -0.03
C HIS A 59 -10.22 -0.61 0.57
N PHE A 60 -10.45 -0.43 1.89
CA PHE A 60 -11.54 -1.09 2.60
C PHE A 60 -12.48 -0.12 3.29
N ILE A 61 -13.78 -0.40 3.17
CA ILE A 61 -14.82 0.12 4.06
C ILE A 61 -15.31 -1.06 4.88
N GLU A 62 -14.99 -1.09 6.18
CA GLU A 62 -15.14 -2.28 7.02
C GLU A 62 -14.47 -3.52 6.39
N LYS A 63 -15.25 -4.48 5.89
CA LYS A 63 -14.76 -5.70 5.24
C LYS A 63 -14.87 -5.65 3.71
N TRP A 64 -15.42 -4.58 3.16
CA TRP A 64 -15.67 -4.45 1.73
C TRP A 64 -14.47 -3.80 1.03
N GLY A 65 -13.80 -4.55 0.16
CA GLY A 65 -12.77 -4.04 -0.73
C GLY A 65 -13.45 -3.28 -1.86
N PHE A 66 -13.67 -1.98 -1.71
CA PHE A 66 -14.60 -1.25 -2.59
C PHE A 66 -14.05 -1.02 -4.00
N ASP A 67 -12.74 -1.08 -4.14
CA ASP A 67 -12.00 -0.96 -5.40
C ASP A 67 -11.56 -2.33 -5.95
N ASP A 68 -11.83 -3.43 -5.24
CA ASP A 68 -11.65 -4.79 -5.75
C ASP A 68 -12.61 -5.01 -6.95
N PRO A 69 -12.07 -5.31 -8.16
CA PRO A 69 -12.88 -5.55 -9.35
C PRO A 69 -13.97 -6.62 -9.17
N ILE A 70 -13.73 -7.61 -8.31
CA ILE A 70 -14.68 -8.69 -8.02
C ILE A 70 -15.88 -8.18 -7.21
N GLN A 71 -15.65 -7.20 -6.33
CA GLN A 71 -16.64 -6.65 -5.40
C GLN A 71 -17.35 -5.40 -5.94
N LEU A 72 -17.01 -4.91 -7.14
CA LEU A 72 -17.61 -3.71 -7.75
C LEU A 72 -19.14 -3.74 -7.82
N LYS A 73 -19.75 -4.93 -7.96
CA LYS A 73 -21.22 -5.06 -8.00
C LYS A 73 -21.89 -4.65 -6.69
N GLU A 74 -21.19 -4.77 -5.55
CA GLU A 74 -21.71 -4.36 -4.23
C GLU A 74 -21.87 -2.85 -4.11
N TRP A 75 -21.14 -2.07 -4.92
CA TRP A 75 -21.18 -0.62 -4.90
C TRP A 75 -22.61 -0.08 -5.06
N ASN A 76 -23.35 -0.63 -6.03
CA ASN A 76 -24.73 -0.20 -6.30
C ASN A 76 -25.70 -0.58 -5.17
N GLY A 77 -25.50 -1.75 -4.55
CA GLY A 77 -26.35 -2.22 -3.44
C GLY A 77 -26.09 -1.47 -2.13
N ARG A 78 -24.86 -1.01 -1.90
CA ARG A 78 -24.46 -0.27 -0.68
C ARG A 78 -24.77 1.23 -0.74
N ARG A 79 -24.95 1.80 -1.94
CA ARG A 79 -25.26 3.23 -2.13
C ARG A 79 -26.64 3.64 -1.61
N ASP A 80 -27.57 2.70 -1.51
CA ASP A 80 -28.97 2.92 -1.13
C ASP A 80 -29.19 3.01 0.39
N ASN A 81 -28.19 2.64 1.20
CA ASN A 81 -28.28 2.73 2.67
C ASN A 81 -27.91 4.12 3.22
N ARG A 82 -28.01 5.18 2.41
CA ARG A 82 -27.82 6.56 2.86
C ARG A 82 -29.12 7.09 3.50
N ASN A 83 -29.49 6.51 4.63
CA ASN A 83 -30.29 7.22 5.64
C ASN A 83 -29.32 8.08 6.47
N LEU A 84 -28.88 9.19 5.87
CA LEU A 84 -28.43 10.38 6.58
C LEU A 84 -29.43 11.49 6.26
#